data_AF-A0A061HGJ2-F1
#
_entry.id   AF-A0A061HGJ2-F1
#
_cell.length_a   1.000
_cell.length_b   1.000
_cell.length_c   1.000
_cell.angle_alpha   90.00
_cell.angle_beta   90.00
_cell.angle_gamma   90.00
#
_symmetry.space_group_name_H-M   'P 1'
#
loop_
_entity.id
_entity.type
_entity.pdbx_description
1 polymer ?
#
loop_
_entity_poly.entity_id
_entity_poly.type
_entity_poly.pdbx_seq_one_letter_code
_entity_poly.pdbx_strand_id
1 'polypeptide(L)'
;MKFHASGYVIHGSMGHLDPKQAPTKRKPYSAILKHTFIQRAKLMIPEELFSIISEVVLPQFPAPAYSRVILPLRALLEGDFFNTYIKLGNILMLSEGRIGAENVYCVSDG
;
A
#
# COMPACT_ATOMS: atom_id res chain seq x y z
N MET A 1 -7.41 2.11 29.37
CA MET A 1 -6.91 2.90 28.22
C MET A 1 -7.82 2.60 27.03
N LYS A 2 -8.81 3.47 26.74
CA LYS A 2 -9.79 3.23 25.68
C LYS A 2 -9.26 3.84 24.38
N PHE A 3 -8.93 3.00 23.41
CA PHE A 3 -8.63 3.45 22.05
C PHE A 3 -9.94 3.84 21.35
N HIS A 4 -10.21 5.13 21.25
CA HIS A 4 -11.26 5.64 20.36
C HIS A 4 -10.72 5.58 18.93
N ALA A 5 -10.92 4.46 18.25
CA ALA A 5 -10.66 4.36 16.83
C ALA A 5 -11.84 4.96 16.06
N SER A 6 -11.71 6.20 15.61
CA SER A 6 -12.59 6.78 14.59
C SER A 6 -12.37 6.02 13.28
N GLY A 7 -13.21 5.02 13.00
CA GLY A 7 -13.16 4.25 11.76
C GLY A 7 -14.03 4.89 10.69
N TYR A 8 -13.45 5.17 9.52
CA TYR A 8 -14.22 5.51 8.33
C TYR A 8 -14.73 4.22 7.68
N VAL A 9 -16.04 4.05 7.59
CA VAL A 9 -16.65 2.90 6.87
C VAL A 9 -16.94 3.32 5.44
N ILE A 10 -16.38 2.58 4.48
CA ILE A 10 -16.60 2.80 3.05
C ILE A 10 -17.34 1.58 2.52
N HIS A 11 -18.54 1.79 1.99
CA HIS A 11 -19.31 0.78 1.26
C HIS A 11 -19.33 1.17 -0.22
N GLY A 12 -19.36 0.17 -1.10
CA GLY A 12 -19.42 0.38 -2.54
C GLY A 12 -19.66 -0.93 -3.27
N SER A 13 -20.35 -0.86 -4.41
CA SER A 13 -20.46 -2.00 -5.33
C SER A 13 -19.33 -1.94 -6.34
N MET A 14 -18.63 -3.06 -6.52
CA MET A 14 -17.60 -3.22 -7.55
C MET A 14 -18.28 -3.45 -8.90
N GLY A 15 -18.82 -2.39 -9.50
CA GLY A 15 -19.56 -2.46 -10.76
C GLY A 15 -18.70 -2.47 -12.03
N HIS A 16 -17.37 -2.48 -11.90
CA HIS A 16 -16.46 -2.49 -13.04
C HIS A 16 -15.91 -3.90 -13.27
N LEU A 17 -16.16 -4.43 -14.46
CA LEU A 17 -15.94 -5.84 -14.79
C LEU A 17 -14.56 -6.14 -15.36
N ASP A 18 -13.80 -5.14 -15.83
CA ASP A 18 -12.47 -5.35 -16.38
C ASP A 18 -11.38 -5.12 -15.32
N PRO A 19 -10.71 -6.17 -14.82
CA PRO A 19 -9.63 -6.02 -13.85
C PRO A 19 -8.45 -5.20 -14.39
N LYS A 20 -8.28 -5.12 -15.72
CA LYS A 20 -7.18 -4.39 -16.37
C LYS A 20 -7.43 -2.88 -16.47
N GLN A 21 -8.65 -2.42 -16.19
CA GLN A 21 -9.03 -1.01 -16.32
C GLN A 21 -9.75 -0.47 -15.07
N ALA A 22 -9.24 -0.85 -13.89
CA ALA A 22 -9.80 -0.42 -12.61
C ALA A 22 -10.06 1.12 -12.58
N PRO A 23 -11.29 1.57 -12.26
CA PRO A 23 -11.63 2.99 -12.28
C PRO A 23 -10.83 3.78 -11.25
N THR A 24 -10.03 4.75 -11.65
CA THR A 24 -9.21 5.53 -10.71
C THR A 24 -10.01 6.58 -9.92
N LYS A 25 -11.13 7.04 -10.47
CA LYS A 25 -11.92 8.17 -9.91
C LYS A 25 -13.19 7.72 -9.16
N ARG A 26 -13.71 6.52 -9.43
CA ARG A 26 -14.97 6.05 -8.84
C ARG A 26 -14.75 5.34 -7.52
N LYS A 27 -15.71 5.44 -6.60
CA LYS A 27 -15.71 4.63 -5.39
C LYS A 27 -15.98 3.15 -5.75
N PRO A 28 -15.41 2.17 -5.03
CA PRO A 28 -14.53 2.35 -3.86
C PRO A 28 -13.05 2.58 -4.21
N TYR A 29 -12.64 2.36 -5.47
CA TYR A 29 -11.25 2.45 -5.91
C TYR A 29 -10.58 3.77 -5.56
N SER A 30 -11.22 4.91 -5.81
CA SER A 30 -10.64 6.22 -5.49
C SER A 30 -10.42 6.46 -3.99
N ALA A 31 -11.10 5.72 -3.11
CA ALA A 31 -10.82 5.77 -1.69
C ALA A 31 -9.63 4.89 -1.32
N ILE A 32 -9.52 3.70 -1.91
CA ILE A 32 -8.39 2.78 -1.68
C ILE A 32 -7.09 3.41 -2.20
N LEU A 33 -7.12 3.95 -3.43
CA LEU A 33 -5.95 4.56 -4.10
C LEU A 33 -5.43 5.83 -3.41
N LYS A 34 -6.22 6.46 -2.53
CA LYS A 34 -5.75 7.60 -1.73
C LYS A 34 -4.75 7.21 -0.64
N HIS A 35 -4.64 5.93 -0.31
CA HIS A 35 -3.74 5.44 0.72
C HIS A 35 -2.45 4.92 0.10
N THR A 36 -1.41 5.76 0.10
CA THR A 36 -0.09 5.43 -0.50
C THR A 36 0.67 4.36 0.27
N PHE A 37 0.67 4.42 1.60
CA PHE A 37 1.38 3.46 2.47
C PHE A 37 0.39 2.66 3.29
N ILE A 38 0.25 1.36 2.97
CA ILE A 38 -0.65 0.44 3.65
C ILE A 38 0.17 -0.58 4.43
N GLN A 39 0.13 -0.51 5.75
CA GLN A 39 0.83 -1.47 6.61
C GLN A 39 0.04 -2.79 6.77
N ARG A 40 -1.29 -2.70 6.82
CA ARG A 40 -2.15 -3.85 7.10
C ARG A 40 -3.51 -3.70 6.43
N ALA A 41 -3.90 -4.72 5.67
CA ALA A 41 -5.27 -4.93 5.23
C ALA A 41 -5.84 -6.16 5.95
N LYS A 42 -7.13 -6.13 6.26
CA LYS A 42 -7.84 -7.28 6.82
C LYS A 42 -9.01 -7.62 5.90
N LEU A 43 -9.13 -8.90 5.58
CA LEU A 43 -10.23 -9.44 4.80
C LEU A 43 -11.09 -10.32 5.71
N MET A 44 -12.40 -10.05 5.74
CA MET A 44 -13.38 -10.91 6.40
C MET A 44 -14.25 -11.52 5.31
N ILE A 45 -14.40 -12.84 5.34
CA ILE A 45 -15.15 -13.61 4.34
C ILE A 45 -16.02 -14.67 5.04
N PRO A 46 -17.11 -15.09 4.41
CA PRO A 46 -17.85 -16.28 4.82
C PRO A 46 -16.95 -17.52 4.81
N GLU A 47 -17.18 -18.43 5.76
CA GLU A 47 -16.37 -19.64 5.95
C GLU A 47 -16.39 -20.55 4.72
N GLU A 48 -17.54 -20.60 4.04
CA GLU A 48 -17.77 -21.42 2.84
C GLU A 48 -16.86 -21.01 1.67
N LEU A 49 -16.38 -19.76 1.67
CA LEU A 49 -15.49 -19.23 0.63
C LEU A 49 -14.02 -19.30 1.02
N PHE A 50 -13.70 -19.71 2.26
CA PHE A 50 -12.34 -19.69 2.76
C PHE A 50 -11.41 -20.57 1.91
N SER A 51 -11.79 -21.83 1.66
CA SER A 51 -10.95 -22.77 0.91
C SER A 51 -10.66 -22.28 -0.51
N ILE A 52 -11.66 -21.73 -1.19
CA ILE A 52 -11.50 -21.17 -2.55
C ILE A 52 -10.50 -20.01 -2.51
N ILE A 53 -10.64 -19.10 -1.55
CA ILE A 53 -9.78 -17.91 -1.47
C ILE A 53 -8.36 -18.31 -1.06
N SER A 54 -8.19 -19.21 -0.09
CA SER A 54 -6.87 -19.62 0.39
C SER A 54 -6.08 -20.41 -0.63
N GLU A 55 -6.74 -21.26 -1.43
CA GLU A 55 -6.06 -22.17 -2.36
C GLU A 55 -5.92 -21.58 -3.76
N VAL A 56 -6.88 -20.76 -4.20
CA VAL A 56 -6.91 -20.24 -5.58
C VAL A 56 -6.48 -18.77 -5.64
N VAL A 57 -6.94 -17.93 -4.71
CA VAL A 57 -6.78 -16.48 -4.82
C VAL A 57 -5.49 -16.00 -4.15
N LEU A 58 -5.27 -16.33 -2.87
CA LEU A 58 -4.11 -15.85 -2.12
C LEU A 58 -2.76 -16.21 -2.76
N PRO A 59 -2.56 -17.41 -3.35
CA PRO A 59 -1.29 -17.75 -3.99
C PRO A 59 -0.95 -16.89 -5.21
N GLN A 60 -1.94 -16.25 -5.85
CA GLN A 60 -1.72 -15.33 -6.97
C GLN A 60 -1.14 -13.98 -6.51
N PHE A 61 -1.25 -13.65 -5.22
CA PHE A 61 -0.80 -12.39 -4.64
C PHE A 61 0.25 -12.67 -3.57
N PRO A 62 1.53 -12.84 -3.97
CA PRO A 62 2.60 -13.06 -3.01
C PRO A 62 2.67 -11.90 -2.01
N ALA A 63 3.05 -12.23 -0.77
CA ALA A 63 3.22 -11.22 0.26
C ALA A 63 4.22 -10.16 -0.22
N PRO A 64 3.92 -8.85 -0.05
CA PRO A 64 4.84 -7.80 -0.45
C PRO A 64 6.16 -7.96 0.33
N ALA A 65 7.25 -8.10 -0.40
CA ALA A 65 8.59 -8.06 0.18
C ALA A 65 8.99 -6.60 0.40
N TYR A 66 9.37 -6.25 1.62
CA TYR A 66 9.95 -4.95 1.93
C TYR A 66 11.32 -5.14 2.55
N SER A 67 12.22 -4.20 2.27
CA SER A 67 13.58 -4.18 2.81
C SER A 67 13.75 -2.96 3.71
N ARG A 68 14.35 -3.16 4.88
CA ARG A 68 14.79 -2.06 5.74
C ARG A 68 16.23 -1.74 5.39
N VAL A 69 16.51 -0.46 5.20
CA VAL A 69 17.82 0.05 4.79
C VAL A 69 18.19 1.25 5.65
N ILE A 70 19.48 1.40 5.94
CA ILE A 70 20.04 2.60 6.56
C ILE A 70 20.79 3.34 5.46
N LEU A 71 20.30 4.53 5.10
CA LEU A 71 20.89 5.35 4.04
C LEU A 71 20.84 6.84 4.39
N PRO A 72 21.84 7.62 3.94
CA PRO A 72 21.77 9.07 4.04
C PRO A 72 20.78 9.62 3.00
N LEU A 73 20.07 10.71 3.33
CA LEU A 73 19.07 11.31 2.42
C LEU A 73 19.64 11.67 1.03
N ARG A 74 20.93 12.01 0.93
CA ARG A 74 21.60 12.25 -0.36
C ARG A 74 21.49 11.07 -1.32
N ALA A 75 21.48 9.83 -0.83
CA ALA A 75 21.39 8.63 -1.66
C ALA A 75 20.04 8.52 -2.41
N LEU A 76 19.02 9.27 -1.97
CA LEU A 76 17.74 9.37 -2.68
C LEU A 76 17.80 10.32 -3.88
N LEU A 77 18.85 11.14 -3.99
CA LEU A 77 19.00 12.17 -5.02
C LEU A 77 20.17 11.87 -5.98
N GLU A 78 21.15 11.10 -5.53
CA GLU A 78 22.36 10.79 -6.29
C GLU A 78 22.89 9.38 -6.00
N GLY A 79 23.79 8.91 -6.87
CA GLY A 79 24.45 7.61 -6.75
C GLY A 79 23.58 6.44 -7.22
N ASP A 80 24.03 5.23 -6.86
CA ASP A 80 23.46 4.00 -7.39
C ASP A 80 22.02 3.76 -6.93
N PHE A 81 21.70 4.07 -5.66
CA PHE A 81 20.34 3.91 -5.14
C PHE A 81 19.34 4.76 -5.93
N PHE A 82 19.67 6.02 -6.20
CA PHE A 82 18.85 6.90 -7.01
C PHE A 82 18.66 6.37 -8.44
N ASN A 83 19.73 5.94 -9.11
CA ASN A 83 19.64 5.46 -10.50
C ASN A 83 18.91 4.12 -10.61
N THR A 84 19.05 3.23 -9.62
CA THR A 84 18.46 1.89 -9.65
C THR A 84 17.01 1.87 -9.18
N TYR A 85 16.64 2.65 -8.17
CA TYR A 85 15.32 2.52 -7.54
C TYR A 85 14.44 3.75 -7.69
N ILE A 86 15.01 4.96 -7.58
CA ILE A 86 14.22 6.20 -7.65
C ILE A 86 13.87 6.52 -9.10
N LYS A 87 14.87 6.59 -9.99
CA LYS A 87 14.65 6.92 -11.42
C LYS A 87 13.76 5.94 -12.17
N LEU A 88 13.73 4.67 -11.76
CA LEU A 88 12.89 3.66 -12.42
C LEU A 88 11.41 3.80 -12.04
N GLY A 89 11.08 4.60 -11.02
CA GLY A 89 9.72 4.76 -10.51
C GLY A 89 9.22 3.50 -9.79
N ASN A 90 7.91 3.44 -9.53
CA ASN A 90 7.26 2.31 -8.86
C ASN A 90 7.96 1.86 -7.56
N ILE A 91 8.45 2.83 -6.79
CA ILE A 91 9.05 2.63 -5.47
C ILE A 91 8.16 3.25 -4.39
N LEU A 92 8.08 2.57 -3.25
CA LEU A 92 7.51 3.11 -2.02
C LEU A 92 8.59 3.07 -0.94
N MET A 93 8.90 4.23 -0.36
CA MET A 93 9.84 4.34 0.74
C MET A 93 9.26 5.23 1.83
N LEU A 94 9.42 4.80 3.08
CA LEU A 94 9.02 5.55 4.27
C LEU A 94 10.14 5.48 5.28
N SER A 95 10.66 6.63 5.70
CA SER A 95 11.65 6.67 6.77
C SER A 95 11.02 6.29 8.10
N GLU A 96 11.85 5.76 9.00
CA GLU A 96 11.44 5.57 10.39
C GLU A 96 11.20 6.94 11.06
N GLY A 97 10.20 7.00 11.94
CA GLY A 97 9.91 8.17 12.75
C GLY A 97 8.43 8.36 13.07
N ARG A 98 8.13 9.29 13.98
CA ARG A 98 6.77 9.65 14.39
C ARG A 98 6.27 10.89 13.65
N ILE A 99 5.26 10.71 12.80
CA ILE A 99 4.59 11.82 12.10
C ILE A 99 4.06 12.82 13.13
N GLY A 100 4.45 14.10 12.98
CA GLY A 100 4.05 15.20 13.86
C GLY A 100 4.98 15.47 15.03
N ALA A 101 6.00 14.63 15.26
CA ALA A 101 7.03 14.85 16.28
C ALA A 101 8.45 14.87 15.70
N GLU A 102 8.68 14.13 14.61
CA GLU A 102 9.98 13.95 13.98
C GLU A 102 9.90 14.24 12.47
N ASN A 103 11.05 14.42 11.84
CA ASN A 103 11.15 14.52 10.39
C ASN A 103 10.97 13.13 9.77
N VAL A 104 9.85 12.93 9.09
CA VAL A 104 9.54 11.69 8.35
C VAL A 104 9.55 12.01 6.85
N TYR A 105 10.31 11.22 6.11
CA TYR A 105 10.48 11.36 4.67
C TYR A 105 9.76 10.21 3.96
N CYS A 106 9.05 10.52 2.88
CA CYS A 106 8.38 9.53 2.05
C CYS A 106 8.72 9.73 0.57
N VAL A 107 8.87 8.62 -0.15
CA VAL A 107 9.01 8.57 -1.60
C VAL A 107 7.90 7.69 -2.16
N SER A 108 7.22 8.18 -3.19
CA SER A 108 6.22 7.42 -3.94
C SER A 108 6.36 7.72 -5.42
N ASP A 109 6.54 6.67 -6.22
CA ASP A 109 6.61 6.73 -7.69
C ASP A 109 7.84 7.44 -8.29
N GLY A 110 8.94 7.49 -7.54
CA GLY A 110 10.24 8.03 -8.00
C GLY A 110 10.43 9.49 -7.64
#